data_AF-A0A383CFY7-F1
#
_entry.id   AF-A0A383CFY7-F1
#
_cell.length_a   1.000
_cell.length_b   1.000
_cell.length_c   1.000
_cell.angle_alpha   90.00
_cell.angle_beta   90.00
_cell.angle_gamma   90.00
#
_symmetry.space_group_name_H-M   'P 1'
#
loop_
_entity.id
_entity.type
_entity.pdbx_description
1 polymer ?
#
loop_
_entity_poly.entity_id
_entity_poly.type
_entity_poly.pdbx_seq_one_letter_code
_entity_poly.pdbx_strand_id
1 'polypeptide(L)'
;ETWELLLKTGKDGRRTGLGFTALADMVAALGMAIDSDEAIAKVEEIMKEKCRAEFDSSIDMSLTRGSFIGFDAEIEKTSEFVQMLEKELPDVYTRMMEHGRRNISISTVAPTGTLSMLAQTSSGIEPVFMTHYKRRRKLNEQDRKAKVDFIDDSGDKWQEFTVYHHNLKKWMEITGETDISKSPYSGSTASEIDWAKRVEMQAVVQKYITHSISSTINLPNDVSLEKVSAIYMDSWKKGL
;
A
#
# COMPACT_ATOMS: atom_id res chain seq x y z
N GLU A 1 6.21 25.13 25.79
CA GLU A 1 4.90 25.23 25.13
C GLU A 1 4.69 24.19 24.02
N THR A 2 5.31 24.29 22.83
CA THR A 2 5.00 23.36 21.71
C THR A 2 5.31 21.89 22.00
N TRP A 3 6.49 21.58 22.55
CA TRP A 3 6.86 20.19 22.88
C TRP A 3 5.96 19.58 23.96
N GLU A 4 5.52 20.39 24.92
CA GLU A 4 4.59 19.97 25.97
C GLU A 4 3.20 19.70 25.39
N LEU A 5 2.74 20.54 24.47
CA LEU A 5 1.49 20.33 23.74
C LEU A 5 1.54 19.04 22.90
N LEU A 6 2.63 18.80 22.17
CA LEU A 6 2.82 17.57 21.38
C LEU A 6 2.87 16.33 22.28
N LEU A 7 3.61 16.39 23.39
CA LEU A 7 3.69 15.31 24.36
C LEU A 7 2.33 15.01 24.97
N LYS A 8 1.60 16.04 25.40
CA LYS A 8 0.25 15.91 25.96
C LYS A 8 -0.70 15.30 24.93
N THR A 9 -0.77 15.86 23.72
CA THR A 9 -1.62 15.36 22.63
C THR A 9 -1.31 13.90 22.28
N GLY A 10 -0.02 13.55 22.22
CA GLY A 10 0.42 12.18 21.97
C GLY A 10 0.00 11.21 23.07
N LYS A 11 0.11 11.61 24.34
CA LYS A 11 -0.31 10.79 25.50
C LYS A 11 -1.83 10.63 25.61
N ASP A 12 -2.55 11.69 25.31
CA ASP A 12 -4.01 11.76 25.48
C ASP A 12 -4.72 10.99 24.37
N GLY A 13 -4.29 11.18 23.11
CA GLY A 13 -4.89 10.53 21.95
C GLY A 13 -4.29 9.16 21.61
N ARG A 14 -3.00 8.94 21.94
CA ARG A 14 -2.27 7.67 21.67
C ARG A 14 -2.39 7.21 20.22
N ARG A 15 -2.31 8.15 19.30
CA ARG A 15 -2.39 7.90 17.88
C ARG A 15 -1.26 6.97 17.42
N THR A 16 -1.60 5.93 16.67
CA THR A 16 -0.64 5.07 15.97
C THR A 16 -0.92 5.07 14.48
N GLY A 17 -0.07 4.40 13.71
CA GLY A 17 -0.20 4.30 12.27
C GLY A 17 0.35 2.97 11.77
N LEU A 18 -0.36 1.89 12.03
CA LEU A 18 -0.05 0.57 11.47
C LEU A 18 -0.40 0.55 9.97
N GLY A 19 0.62 0.40 9.14
CA GLY A 19 0.50 0.23 7.70
C GLY A 19 0.96 -1.15 7.27
N PHE A 20 1.11 -1.31 5.96
CA PHE A 20 1.67 -2.51 5.35
C PHE A 20 2.37 -2.15 4.04
N THR A 21 3.04 -3.13 3.45
CA THR A 21 3.66 -3.03 2.13
C THR A 21 3.42 -4.31 1.34
N ALA A 22 3.94 -4.40 0.12
CA ALA A 22 3.89 -5.60 -0.72
C ALA A 22 2.49 -6.00 -1.23
N LEU A 23 1.52 -5.08 -1.34
CA LEU A 23 0.17 -5.42 -1.83
C LEU A 23 0.24 -6.11 -3.21
N ALA A 24 0.89 -5.47 -4.19
CA ALA A 24 0.99 -6.02 -5.55
C ALA A 24 1.70 -7.38 -5.59
N ASP A 25 2.73 -7.57 -4.77
CA ASP A 25 3.42 -8.85 -4.66
C ASP A 25 2.57 -9.93 -4.03
N MET A 26 1.78 -9.60 -3.01
CA MET A 26 0.83 -10.53 -2.41
C MET A 26 -0.23 -10.95 -3.43
N VAL A 27 -0.81 -10.01 -4.17
CA VAL A 27 -1.81 -10.32 -5.20
C VAL A 27 -1.20 -11.20 -6.30
N ALA A 28 0.00 -10.86 -6.77
CA ALA A 28 0.70 -11.66 -7.77
C ALA A 28 1.05 -13.07 -7.25
N ALA A 29 1.43 -13.21 -5.97
CA ALA A 29 1.69 -14.50 -5.34
C ALA A 29 0.42 -15.37 -5.23
N LEU A 30 -0.77 -14.75 -5.17
CA LEU A 30 -2.06 -15.43 -5.25
C LEU A 30 -2.48 -15.76 -6.69
N GLY A 31 -1.68 -15.39 -7.69
CA GLY A 31 -1.95 -15.67 -9.11
C GLY A 31 -3.00 -14.74 -9.73
N MET A 32 -3.26 -13.58 -9.13
CA MET A 32 -4.28 -12.63 -9.57
C MET A 32 -3.64 -11.38 -10.20
N ALA A 33 -4.35 -10.72 -11.10
CA ALA A 33 -4.00 -9.39 -11.56
C ALA A 33 -4.50 -8.34 -10.55
N ILE A 34 -3.69 -7.32 -10.26
CA ILE A 34 -3.98 -6.34 -9.19
C ILE A 34 -5.24 -5.52 -9.43
N ASP A 35 -5.65 -5.35 -10.67
CA ASP A 35 -6.83 -4.61 -11.10
C ASP A 35 -8.02 -5.52 -11.44
N SER A 36 -7.95 -6.81 -11.11
CA SER A 36 -9.08 -7.74 -11.24
C SER A 36 -10.09 -7.61 -10.10
N ASP A 37 -11.37 -7.90 -10.39
CA ASP A 37 -12.43 -7.94 -9.37
C ASP A 37 -12.13 -8.95 -8.26
N GLU A 38 -11.53 -10.08 -8.63
CA GLU A 38 -11.11 -11.12 -7.69
C GLU A 38 -10.04 -10.61 -6.72
N ALA A 39 -9.02 -9.90 -7.22
CA ALA A 39 -8.00 -9.30 -6.37
C ALA A 39 -8.58 -8.24 -5.43
N ILE A 40 -9.46 -7.36 -5.93
CA ILE A 40 -10.10 -6.32 -5.11
C ILE A 40 -10.93 -6.95 -3.98
N ALA A 41 -11.73 -7.98 -4.30
CA ALA A 41 -12.52 -8.70 -3.30
C ALA A 41 -11.63 -9.42 -2.27
N LYS A 42 -10.52 -10.03 -2.71
CA LYS A 42 -9.57 -10.68 -1.82
C LYS A 42 -8.86 -9.67 -0.91
N VAL A 43 -8.50 -8.50 -1.43
CA VAL A 43 -7.92 -7.42 -0.63
C VAL A 43 -8.92 -6.88 0.38
N GLU A 44 -10.20 -6.73 0.02
CA GLU A 44 -11.25 -6.35 0.97
C GLU A 44 -11.33 -7.32 2.16
N GLU A 45 -11.32 -8.64 1.90
CA GLU A 45 -11.32 -9.66 2.95
C GLU A 45 -10.12 -9.51 3.90
N ILE A 46 -8.91 -9.35 3.35
CA ILE A 46 -7.68 -9.19 4.13
C ILE A 46 -7.69 -7.88 4.94
N MET A 47 -8.16 -6.79 4.33
CA MET A 47 -8.26 -5.48 5.00
C MET A 47 -9.28 -5.49 6.12
N LYS A 48 -10.41 -6.19 5.94
CA LYS A 48 -11.42 -6.39 6.98
C LYS A 48 -10.86 -7.17 8.17
N GLU A 49 -10.11 -8.25 7.93
CA GLU A 49 -9.47 -9.02 9.00
C GLU A 49 -8.38 -8.20 9.71
N LYS A 50 -7.57 -7.44 8.97
CA LYS A 50 -6.60 -6.51 9.55
C LYS A 50 -7.27 -5.47 10.45
N CYS A 51 -8.38 -4.88 10.01
CA CYS A 51 -9.14 -3.91 10.81
C CYS A 51 -9.70 -4.53 12.09
N ARG A 52 -10.27 -5.73 12.02
CA ARG A 52 -10.71 -6.51 13.19
C ARG A 52 -9.57 -6.65 14.20
N ALA A 53 -8.43 -7.20 13.77
CA ALA A 53 -7.29 -7.43 14.65
C ALA A 53 -6.73 -6.13 15.28
N GLU A 54 -6.72 -5.04 14.51
CA GLU A 54 -6.32 -3.70 14.97
C GLU A 54 -7.22 -3.18 16.10
N PHE A 55 -8.54 -3.26 15.91
CA PHE A 55 -9.50 -2.81 16.90
C PHE A 55 -9.52 -3.73 18.13
N ASP A 56 -9.50 -5.05 17.95
CA ASP A 56 -9.44 -6.00 19.07
C ASP A 56 -8.23 -5.75 19.96
N SER A 57 -7.05 -5.56 19.36
CA SER A 57 -5.84 -5.20 20.11
C SER A 57 -5.98 -3.85 20.85
N SER A 58 -6.60 -2.85 20.22
CA SER A 58 -6.82 -1.55 20.87
C SER A 58 -7.84 -1.63 22.02
N ILE A 59 -8.86 -2.47 21.90
CA ILE A 59 -9.86 -2.73 22.94
C ILE A 59 -9.24 -3.51 24.10
N ASP A 60 -8.44 -4.54 23.83
CA ASP A 60 -7.70 -5.31 24.85
C ASP A 60 -6.78 -4.39 25.68
N MET A 61 -6.10 -3.47 25.00
CA MET A 61 -5.29 -2.46 25.67
C MET A 61 -6.14 -1.45 26.45
N SER A 62 -7.36 -1.16 26.00
CA SER A 62 -8.30 -0.30 26.74
C SER A 62 -8.69 -0.96 28.06
N LEU A 63 -9.02 -2.26 28.05
CA LEU A 63 -9.39 -3.02 29.24
C LEU A 63 -8.25 -3.08 30.27
N THR A 64 -7.02 -3.27 29.82
CA THR A 64 -5.87 -3.47 30.71
C THR A 64 -5.17 -2.16 31.12
N ARG A 65 -5.30 -1.09 30.34
CA ARG A 65 -4.53 0.16 30.54
C ARG A 65 -5.39 1.42 30.54
N GLY A 66 -6.67 1.32 30.21
CA GLY A 66 -7.64 2.42 30.03
C GLY A 66 -7.73 2.93 28.58
N SER A 67 -8.88 3.51 28.20
CA SER A 67 -9.10 4.12 26.89
C SER A 67 -8.29 5.40 26.68
N PHE A 68 -8.22 5.91 25.45
CA PHE A 68 -7.74 7.28 25.20
C PHE A 68 -8.69 8.32 25.84
N ILE A 69 -8.18 9.50 26.19
CA ILE A 69 -8.90 10.44 27.08
C ILE A 69 -10.21 10.95 26.47
N GLY A 70 -10.29 11.04 25.14
CA GLY A 70 -11.46 11.56 24.43
C GLY A 70 -12.42 10.51 23.89
N PHE A 71 -12.36 9.26 24.37
CA PHE A 71 -13.32 8.25 23.95
C PHE A 71 -14.70 8.57 24.51
N ASP A 72 -15.70 8.67 23.64
CA ASP A 72 -17.10 8.91 23.98
C ASP A 72 -17.99 8.13 23.00
N ALA A 73 -18.81 7.23 23.55
CA ALA A 73 -19.67 6.36 22.76
C ALA A 73 -20.73 7.12 21.94
N GLU A 74 -21.26 8.23 22.45
CA GLU A 74 -22.26 9.01 21.71
C GLU A 74 -21.61 9.81 20.57
N ILE A 75 -20.38 10.29 20.77
CA ILE A 75 -19.62 10.93 19.69
C ILE A 75 -19.21 9.91 18.63
N GLU A 76 -18.70 8.73 19.02
CA GLU A 76 -18.25 7.69 18.07
C GLU A 76 -19.41 7.24 17.14
N LYS A 77 -20.66 7.17 17.62
CA LYS A 77 -21.84 6.84 16.78
C LYS A 77 -22.08 7.81 15.62
N THR A 78 -21.57 9.04 15.71
CA THR A 78 -21.71 10.04 14.64
C THR A 78 -20.71 9.84 13.48
N SER A 79 -19.69 8.99 13.67
CA SER A 79 -18.67 8.73 12.68
C SER A 79 -19.14 7.71 11.64
N GLU A 80 -19.06 8.07 10.36
CA GLU A 80 -19.35 7.15 9.23
C GLU A 80 -18.43 5.91 9.26
N PHE A 81 -17.19 6.06 9.72
CA PHE A 81 -16.28 4.92 9.88
C PHE A 81 -16.78 3.95 10.96
N VAL A 82 -17.29 4.47 12.07
CA VAL A 82 -17.83 3.63 13.16
C VAL A 82 -19.14 2.96 12.72
N GLN A 83 -19.98 3.64 11.95
CA GLN A 83 -21.17 3.04 11.34
C GLN A 83 -20.81 1.93 10.32
N MET A 84 -19.72 2.11 9.56
CA MET A 84 -19.16 1.03 8.74
C MET A 84 -18.71 -0.14 9.60
N LEU A 85 -18.02 0.11 10.72
CA LEU A 85 -17.59 -0.92 11.66
C LEU A 85 -18.78 -1.68 12.26
N GLU A 86 -19.85 -0.99 12.64
CA GLU A 86 -21.10 -1.60 13.13
C GLU A 86 -21.71 -2.56 12.10
N LYS A 87 -21.68 -2.20 10.82
CA LYS A 87 -22.20 -3.05 9.74
C LYS A 87 -21.27 -4.23 9.41
N GLU A 88 -19.97 -4.00 9.29
CA GLU A 88 -19.02 -4.98 8.78
C GLU A 88 -18.49 -5.92 9.87
N LEU A 89 -18.33 -5.40 11.09
CA LEU A 89 -17.73 -6.05 12.26
C LEU A 89 -18.55 -5.77 13.53
N PRO A 90 -19.84 -6.18 13.57
CA PRO A 90 -20.79 -5.82 14.64
C PRO A 90 -20.32 -6.24 16.04
N ASP A 91 -19.60 -7.35 16.13
CA ASP A 91 -19.04 -7.87 17.37
C ASP A 91 -17.90 -6.98 17.90
N VAL A 92 -16.99 -6.55 17.01
CA VAL A 92 -15.91 -5.61 17.34
C VAL A 92 -16.48 -4.24 17.73
N TYR A 93 -17.47 -3.76 16.98
CA TYR A 93 -18.18 -2.53 17.30
C TYR A 93 -18.80 -2.59 18.70
N THR A 94 -19.62 -3.60 18.98
CA THR A 94 -20.27 -3.75 20.30
C THR A 94 -19.24 -3.71 21.44
N ARG A 95 -18.15 -4.47 21.26
CA ARG A 95 -17.06 -4.56 22.23
C ARG A 95 -16.34 -3.22 22.43
N MET A 96 -16.10 -2.48 21.34
CA MET A 96 -15.53 -1.13 21.39
C MET A 96 -16.44 -0.15 22.12
N MET A 97 -17.74 -0.19 21.87
CA MET A 97 -18.71 0.72 22.50
C MET A 97 -18.84 0.45 24.01
N GLU A 98 -18.68 -0.80 24.45
CA GLU A 98 -18.74 -1.18 25.86
C GLU A 98 -17.45 -0.86 26.62
N HIS A 99 -16.29 -1.10 26.01
CA HIS A 99 -15.00 -1.08 26.72
C HIS A 99 -14.05 0.05 26.28
N GLY A 100 -14.44 0.80 25.26
CA GLY A 100 -13.59 1.79 24.60
C GLY A 100 -12.40 1.18 23.85
N ARG A 101 -11.58 2.08 23.29
CA ARG A 101 -10.32 1.72 22.61
C ARG A 101 -9.15 2.52 23.16
N ARG A 102 -7.96 1.94 23.09
CA ARG A 102 -6.73 2.57 23.63
C ARG A 102 -6.23 3.73 22.78
N ASN A 103 -6.48 3.70 21.47
CA ASN A 103 -5.89 4.61 20.48
C ASN A 103 -6.99 5.35 19.72
N ILE A 104 -6.86 6.68 19.58
CA ILE A 104 -7.80 7.51 18.80
C ILE A 104 -7.81 7.19 17.30
N SER A 105 -6.70 6.66 16.78
CA SER A 105 -6.59 6.13 15.44
C SER A 105 -5.44 5.12 15.43
N ILE A 106 -5.60 4.06 14.64
CA ILE A 106 -4.80 2.85 14.73
C ILE A 106 -3.92 2.69 13.49
N SER A 107 -4.47 2.91 12.30
CA SER A 107 -3.90 2.49 11.02
C SER A 107 -3.76 3.63 10.01
N THR A 108 -2.70 3.54 9.20
CA THR A 108 -2.40 4.46 8.09
C THR A 108 -1.49 3.75 7.10
N VAL A 109 -1.67 3.96 5.80
CA VAL A 109 -0.74 3.42 4.79
C VAL A 109 0.17 4.53 4.32
N ALA A 110 1.31 4.69 4.99
CA ALA A 110 2.31 5.69 4.63
C ALA A 110 3.16 5.24 3.41
N PRO A 111 3.90 6.16 2.76
CA PRO A 111 4.90 5.78 1.77
C PRO A 111 5.94 4.82 2.38
N THR A 112 6.15 3.67 1.75
CA THR A 112 7.08 2.64 2.24
C THR A 112 8.27 2.43 1.29
N GLY A 113 8.67 3.45 0.51
CA GLY A 113 9.72 3.31 -0.51
C GLY A 113 11.01 2.66 0.02
N THR A 114 11.61 3.21 1.09
CA THR A 114 12.83 2.66 1.68
C THR A 114 12.63 1.27 2.29
N LEU A 115 11.51 1.07 2.99
CA LEU A 115 11.19 -0.23 3.61
C LEU A 115 10.98 -1.32 2.56
N SER A 116 10.37 -0.99 1.43
CA SER A 116 10.07 -1.93 0.35
C SER A 116 11.32 -2.26 -0.45
N MET A 117 12.27 -1.33 -0.59
CA MET A 117 13.61 -1.65 -1.10
C MET A 117 14.36 -2.61 -0.18
N LEU A 118 14.27 -2.42 1.15
CA LEU A 118 14.89 -3.30 2.14
C LEU A 118 14.25 -4.71 2.12
N ALA A 119 12.91 -4.76 2.08
CA ALA A 119 12.15 -6.01 2.01
C ALA A 119 12.18 -6.65 0.61
N GLN A 120 12.63 -5.91 -0.41
CA GLN A 120 12.62 -6.30 -1.81
C GLN A 120 11.22 -6.65 -2.32
N THR A 121 10.25 -5.78 -2.01
CA THR A 121 8.83 -5.93 -2.38
C THR A 121 8.29 -4.70 -3.11
N SER A 122 7.06 -4.78 -3.61
CA SER A 122 6.27 -3.62 -4.04
C SER A 122 6.01 -2.68 -2.85
N SER A 123 5.80 -1.40 -3.15
CA SER A 123 5.70 -0.34 -2.14
C SER A 123 4.27 -0.08 -1.71
N GLY A 124 3.94 -0.35 -0.45
CA GLY A 124 2.66 0.00 0.14
C GLY A 124 1.53 -0.75 -0.57
N ILE A 125 0.59 0.04 -1.08
CA ILE A 125 -0.51 -0.42 -1.94
C ILE A 125 -0.27 -0.12 -3.43
N GLU A 126 0.95 0.25 -3.81
CA GLU A 126 1.27 0.57 -5.19
C GLU A 126 1.44 -0.70 -6.04
N PRO A 127 1.02 -0.66 -7.32
CA PRO A 127 1.43 -1.65 -8.30
C PRO A 127 2.96 -1.64 -8.44
N VAL A 128 3.51 -2.72 -9.01
CA VAL A 128 4.92 -2.73 -9.40
C VAL A 128 5.13 -1.70 -10.51
N PHE A 129 6.08 -0.78 -10.35
CA PHE A 129 6.28 0.28 -11.35
C PHE A 129 6.72 -0.28 -12.71
N MET A 130 7.69 -1.19 -12.71
CA MET A 130 8.14 -1.94 -13.89
C MET A 130 8.58 -3.34 -13.45
N THR A 131 8.23 -4.35 -14.25
CA THR A 131 8.68 -5.74 -14.05
C THR A 131 10.17 -5.91 -14.33
N HIS A 132 10.73 -5.15 -15.26
CA HIS A 132 12.15 -5.10 -15.51
C HIS A 132 12.57 -3.77 -16.14
N TYR A 133 13.86 -3.42 -16.01
CA TYR A 133 14.45 -2.27 -16.68
C TYR A 133 15.93 -2.50 -16.96
N LYS A 134 16.47 -1.79 -17.95
CA LYS A 134 17.90 -1.82 -18.27
C LYS A 134 18.64 -0.83 -17.38
N ARG A 135 19.65 -1.32 -16.66
CA ARG A 135 20.54 -0.49 -15.87
C ARG A 135 21.92 -0.48 -16.50
N ARG A 136 22.52 0.72 -16.56
CA ARG A 136 23.89 0.92 -17.00
C ARG A 136 24.80 1.16 -15.81
N ARG A 137 25.95 0.49 -15.79
CA ARG A 137 27.01 0.69 -14.80
C ARG A 137 28.28 1.12 -15.52
N LYS A 138 28.87 2.23 -15.09
CA LYS A 138 30.18 2.66 -15.57
C LYS A 138 31.23 1.63 -15.12
N LEU A 139 32.10 1.25 -16.03
CA LEU A 139 33.20 0.33 -15.78
C LEU A 139 34.46 1.13 -15.45
N ASN A 140 35.07 0.79 -14.32
CA ASN A 140 36.34 1.38 -13.90
C ASN A 140 37.51 0.47 -14.35
N GLU A 141 38.74 0.96 -14.30
CA GLU A 141 39.94 0.18 -14.66
C GLU A 141 40.12 -1.11 -13.83
N GLN A 142 39.47 -1.17 -12.65
CA GLN A 142 39.44 -2.34 -11.78
C GLN A 142 38.51 -3.45 -12.29
N ASP A 143 37.55 -3.12 -13.16
CA ASP A 143 36.57 -4.05 -13.72
C ASP A 143 37.09 -4.79 -14.97
N ARG A 144 38.33 -5.27 -14.94
CA ARG A 144 39.01 -5.83 -16.14
C ARG A 144 38.30 -7.04 -16.77
N LYS A 145 37.42 -7.72 -16.03
CA LYS A 145 36.65 -8.88 -16.50
C LYS A 145 35.21 -8.55 -16.90
N ALA A 146 34.76 -7.30 -16.72
CA ALA A 146 33.40 -6.93 -17.04
C ALA A 146 33.22 -6.79 -18.56
N LYS A 147 32.06 -7.24 -19.06
CA LYS A 147 31.67 -7.07 -20.45
C LYS A 147 31.37 -5.59 -20.71
N VAL A 148 31.99 -5.02 -21.74
CA VAL A 148 31.67 -3.68 -22.24
C VAL A 148 30.54 -3.81 -23.25
N ASP A 149 29.40 -3.19 -23.00
CA ASP A 149 28.25 -3.21 -23.92
C ASP A 149 28.18 -1.92 -24.76
N PHE A 150 28.63 -0.78 -24.24
CA PHE A 150 28.62 0.51 -24.92
C PHE A 150 29.77 1.42 -24.45
N ILE A 151 30.25 2.30 -25.32
CA ILE A 151 31.21 3.36 -25.01
C ILE A 151 30.57 4.69 -25.40
N ASP A 152 30.54 5.66 -24.48
CA ASP A 152 29.94 6.97 -24.77
C ASP A 152 30.90 7.93 -25.48
N ASP A 153 30.40 9.11 -25.86
CA ASP A 153 31.15 10.13 -26.58
C ASP A 153 32.33 10.69 -25.76
N SER A 154 32.34 10.48 -24.44
CA SER A 154 33.45 10.85 -23.55
C SER A 154 34.50 9.74 -23.42
N GLY A 155 34.29 8.59 -24.07
CA GLY A 155 35.17 7.42 -24.02
C GLY A 155 34.95 6.51 -22.80
N ASP A 156 33.91 6.77 -21.99
CA ASP A 156 33.61 5.95 -20.82
C ASP A 156 32.98 4.62 -21.25
N LYS A 157 33.41 3.53 -20.60
CA LYS A 157 32.91 2.17 -20.85
C LYS A 157 31.76 1.85 -19.93
N TRP A 158 30.69 1.30 -20.50
CA TRP A 158 29.47 0.96 -19.78
C TRP A 158 29.10 -0.51 -19.97
N GLN A 159 28.60 -1.12 -18.89
CA GLN A 159 27.95 -2.42 -18.92
C GLN A 159 26.45 -2.22 -18.75
N GLU A 160 25.65 -2.86 -19.59
CA GLU A 160 24.20 -2.85 -19.54
C GLU A 160 23.67 -4.21 -19.10
N PHE A 161 22.81 -4.22 -18.08
CA PHE A 161 22.17 -5.45 -17.61
C PHE A 161 20.71 -5.19 -17.26
N THR A 162 19.89 -6.22 -17.45
CA THR A 162 18.48 -6.19 -17.07
C THR A 162 18.34 -6.43 -15.58
N VAL A 163 17.66 -5.51 -14.91
CA VAL A 163 17.23 -5.67 -13.52
C VAL A 163 15.76 -6.05 -13.54
N TYR A 164 15.43 -7.17 -12.90
CA TYR A 164 14.05 -7.62 -12.72
C TYR A 164 13.53 -7.18 -11.35
N HIS A 165 12.22 -6.95 -11.26
CA HIS A 165 11.53 -6.91 -9.99
C HIS A 165 11.82 -8.21 -9.22
N HIS A 166 12.10 -8.09 -7.93
CA HIS A 166 12.68 -9.18 -7.14
C HIS A 166 11.80 -10.44 -7.12
N ASN A 167 10.50 -10.26 -6.88
CA ASN A 167 9.57 -11.38 -6.78
C ASN A 167 9.18 -11.95 -8.16
N LEU A 168 9.27 -11.15 -9.23
CA LEU A 168 9.21 -11.68 -10.60
C LEU A 168 10.41 -12.60 -10.88
N LYS A 169 11.61 -12.16 -10.51
CA LYS A 169 12.83 -12.96 -10.70
C LYS A 169 12.73 -14.29 -9.96
N LYS A 170 12.26 -14.28 -8.71
CA LYS A 170 11.99 -15.51 -7.96
C LYS A 170 10.99 -16.42 -8.66
N TRP A 171 9.90 -15.85 -9.20
CA TRP A 171 8.93 -16.64 -9.96
C TRP A 171 9.57 -17.31 -11.18
N MET A 172 10.42 -16.61 -11.93
CA MET A 172 11.18 -17.19 -13.05
C MET A 172 12.11 -18.31 -12.59
N GLU A 173 12.83 -18.10 -11.49
CA GLU A 173 13.76 -19.10 -10.91
C GLU A 173 13.03 -20.36 -10.41
N ILE A 174 11.84 -20.22 -9.83
CA ILE A 174 11.05 -21.33 -9.29
C ILE A 174 10.36 -22.12 -10.40
N THR A 175 9.79 -21.43 -11.39
CA THR A 175 8.99 -22.06 -12.46
C THR A 175 9.84 -22.51 -13.65
N GLY A 176 11.02 -21.93 -13.83
CA GLY A 176 11.82 -22.06 -15.04
C GLY A 176 11.25 -21.28 -16.23
N GLU A 177 10.15 -20.54 -16.04
CA GLU A 177 9.53 -19.75 -17.10
C GLU A 177 10.32 -18.46 -17.33
N THR A 178 10.49 -18.12 -18.61
CA THR A 178 11.22 -16.92 -19.05
C THR A 178 10.31 -15.90 -19.74
N ASP A 179 9.12 -16.34 -20.16
CA ASP A 179 8.09 -15.49 -20.72
C ASP A 179 7.33 -14.74 -19.63
N ILE A 180 7.66 -13.45 -19.47
CA ILE A 180 7.06 -12.56 -18.46
C ILE A 180 5.55 -12.39 -18.68
N SER A 181 5.04 -12.59 -19.90
CA SER A 181 3.60 -12.49 -20.18
C SER A 181 2.78 -13.58 -19.47
N LYS A 182 3.43 -14.66 -19.05
CA LYS A 182 2.81 -15.72 -18.24
C LYS A 182 2.98 -15.50 -16.74
N SER A 183 3.72 -14.46 -16.35
CA SER A 183 3.91 -14.13 -14.95
C SER A 183 2.64 -13.49 -14.39
N PRO A 184 2.38 -13.65 -13.07
CA PRO A 184 1.27 -12.97 -12.41
C PRO A 184 1.43 -11.43 -12.35
N TYR A 185 2.56 -10.90 -12.83
CA TYR A 185 2.79 -9.46 -12.94
C TYR A 185 2.42 -8.90 -14.32
N SER A 186 2.08 -9.75 -15.30
CA SER A 186 1.72 -9.30 -16.64
C SER A 186 0.47 -8.42 -16.62
N GLY A 187 0.53 -7.26 -17.26
CA GLY A 187 -0.58 -6.29 -17.29
C GLY A 187 -0.85 -5.60 -15.94
N SER A 188 -0.05 -5.86 -14.91
CA SER A 188 -0.28 -5.36 -13.54
C SER A 188 0.73 -4.29 -13.11
N THR A 189 1.50 -3.73 -14.05
CA THR A 189 2.41 -2.62 -13.73
C THR A 189 1.69 -1.29 -13.63
N ALA A 190 2.33 -0.31 -12.99
CA ALA A 190 1.76 1.02 -12.77
C ALA A 190 1.26 1.72 -14.06
N SER A 191 1.87 1.44 -15.20
CA SER A 191 1.46 1.99 -16.51
C SER A 191 0.41 1.16 -17.25
N GLU A 192 0.16 -0.07 -16.83
CA GLU A 192 -0.73 -1.02 -17.51
C GLU A 192 -2.11 -1.11 -16.85
N ILE A 193 -2.19 -0.89 -15.54
CA ILE A 193 -3.43 -1.05 -14.77
C ILE A 193 -4.52 -0.05 -15.17
N ASP A 194 -5.78 -0.49 -15.09
CA ASP A 194 -6.92 0.42 -15.24
C ASP A 194 -7.00 1.39 -14.04
N TRP A 195 -7.00 2.69 -14.32
CA TRP A 195 -7.12 3.73 -13.30
C TRP A 195 -8.43 3.62 -12.51
N ALA A 196 -9.53 3.18 -13.12
CA ALA A 196 -10.81 3.05 -12.42
C ALA A 196 -10.75 1.92 -11.38
N LYS A 197 -10.10 0.80 -11.75
CA LYS A 197 -9.81 -0.30 -10.83
C LYS A 197 -8.78 0.09 -9.77
N ARG A 198 -7.81 0.95 -10.13
CA ARG A 198 -6.88 1.54 -9.16
C ARG A 198 -7.62 2.34 -8.08
N VAL A 199 -8.58 3.18 -8.47
CA VAL A 199 -9.42 3.96 -7.55
C VAL A 199 -10.29 3.03 -6.70
N GLU A 200 -10.84 1.97 -7.29
CA GLU A 200 -11.62 0.96 -6.56
C GLU A 200 -10.78 0.25 -5.49
N MET A 201 -9.57 -0.20 -5.84
CA MET A 201 -8.61 -0.77 -4.90
C MET A 201 -8.24 0.22 -3.78
N GLN A 202 -8.02 1.50 -4.11
CA GLN A 202 -7.76 2.55 -3.11
C GLN A 202 -8.94 2.67 -2.14
N ALA A 203 -10.17 2.74 -2.66
CA ALA A 203 -11.38 2.89 -1.85
C ALA A 203 -11.59 1.69 -0.92
N VAL A 204 -11.37 0.47 -1.41
CA VAL A 204 -11.44 -0.76 -0.62
C VAL A 204 -10.43 -0.74 0.53
N VAL A 205 -9.18 -0.36 0.27
CA VAL A 205 -8.18 -0.25 1.35
C VAL A 205 -8.58 0.86 2.33
N GLN A 206 -8.95 2.04 1.84
CA GLN A 206 -9.29 3.20 2.66
C GLN A 206 -10.49 2.95 3.59
N LYS A 207 -11.48 2.16 3.13
CA LYS A 207 -12.65 1.75 3.93
C LYS A 207 -12.26 1.19 5.30
N TYR A 208 -11.12 0.51 5.40
CA TYR A 208 -10.66 -0.17 6.63
C TYR A 208 -9.46 0.51 7.29
N ILE A 209 -9.15 1.76 6.94
CA ILE A 209 -8.05 2.54 7.50
C ILE A 209 -8.60 3.72 8.31
N THR A 210 -8.13 3.90 9.54
CA THR A 210 -8.62 4.96 10.45
C THR A 210 -8.01 6.34 10.17
N HIS A 211 -7.00 6.42 9.31
CA HIS A 211 -6.46 7.67 8.74
C HIS A 211 -6.62 7.70 7.23
N SER A 212 -5.51 7.73 6.51
CA SER A 212 -5.46 7.92 5.07
C SER A 212 -4.43 6.98 4.47
N ILE A 213 -4.55 6.77 3.18
CA ILE A 213 -3.57 6.04 2.38
C ILE A 213 -2.76 7.03 1.55
N SER A 214 -1.45 6.80 1.46
CA SER A 214 -0.62 7.43 0.44
C SER A 214 -0.63 6.54 -0.78
N SER A 215 -1.10 7.09 -1.89
CA SER A 215 -1.33 6.31 -3.10
C SER A 215 -1.22 7.16 -4.35
N THR A 216 -0.66 6.57 -5.39
CA THR A 216 -0.41 7.21 -6.68
C THR A 216 -1.29 6.58 -7.76
N ILE A 217 -1.70 7.41 -8.72
CA ILE A 217 -2.27 6.98 -9.99
C ILE A 217 -1.30 7.45 -11.09
N ASN A 218 -0.67 6.50 -11.76
CA ASN A 218 0.21 6.78 -12.88
C ASN A 218 -0.63 6.94 -14.15
N LEU A 219 -0.39 8.02 -14.90
CA LEU A 219 -1.11 8.32 -16.13
C LEU A 219 -0.11 8.56 -17.28
N PRO A 220 -0.49 8.27 -18.53
CA PRO A 220 0.27 8.68 -19.71
C PRO A 220 0.51 10.18 -19.74
N ASN A 221 1.61 10.61 -20.38
CA ASN A 221 1.96 12.03 -20.50
C ASN A 221 0.99 12.83 -21.37
N ASP A 222 0.21 12.16 -22.22
CA ASP A 222 -0.79 12.72 -23.12
C ASP A 222 -2.22 12.57 -22.59
N VAL A 223 -2.40 12.22 -21.31
CA VAL A 223 -3.71 12.11 -20.67
C VAL A 223 -4.48 13.44 -20.73
N SER A 224 -5.76 13.38 -21.08
CA SER A 224 -6.60 14.58 -21.17
C SER A 224 -6.99 15.14 -19.81
N LEU A 225 -7.23 16.46 -19.75
CA LEU A 225 -7.70 17.14 -18.54
C LEU A 225 -9.03 16.56 -18.04
N GLU A 226 -9.92 16.20 -18.97
CA GLU A 226 -11.22 15.62 -18.65
C GLU A 226 -11.07 14.27 -17.95
N LYS A 227 -10.11 13.44 -18.38
CA LYS A 227 -9.84 12.15 -17.72
C LYS A 227 -9.24 12.36 -16.33
N VAL A 228 -8.33 13.32 -16.15
CA VAL A 228 -7.81 13.69 -14.83
C VAL A 228 -8.94 14.14 -13.90
N SER A 229 -9.83 15.01 -14.39
CA SER A 229 -11.02 15.47 -13.64
C SER A 229 -11.94 14.31 -13.26
N ALA A 230 -12.18 13.38 -14.18
CA ALA A 230 -13.00 12.20 -13.93
C ALA A 230 -12.41 11.31 -12.83
N ILE A 231 -11.09 11.11 -12.79
CA ILE A 231 -10.40 10.36 -11.74
C ILE A 231 -10.65 10.99 -10.37
N TYR A 232 -10.42 12.30 -10.22
CA TYR A 232 -10.66 13.00 -8.95
C TYR A 232 -12.13 12.91 -8.51
N MET A 233 -13.07 13.08 -9.45
CA MET A 233 -14.49 12.98 -9.14
C MET A 233 -14.92 11.56 -8.76
N ASP A 234 -14.35 10.53 -9.37
CA ASP A 234 -14.63 9.14 -9.02
C ASP A 234 -14.04 8.78 -7.64
N SER A 235 -12.80 9.20 -7.36
CA SER A 235 -12.18 9.07 -6.04
C SER A 235 -13.04 9.71 -4.94
N TRP A 236 -13.46 10.96 -5.13
CA TRP A 236 -14.30 11.67 -4.15
C TRP A 236 -15.64 10.95 -3.91
N LYS A 237 -16.30 10.48 -4.98
CA LYS A 237 -17.58 9.73 -4.86
C LYS A 237 -17.42 8.40 -4.11
N LYS A 238 -16.23 7.82 -4.12
CA LYS A 238 -15.89 6.58 -3.41
C LYS A 238 -15.36 6.81 -1.99
N GLY A 239 -15.33 8.06 -1.51
CA GLY A 239 -14.93 8.40 -0.14
C GLY A 239 -13.42 8.46 0.09
N LEU A 240 -12.63 8.70 -0.97
CA LEU A 240 -11.20 8.97 -0.91
C LEU A 240 -10.90 10.46 -0.71
#